data_AF-A0A925MZQ6-F1
#
_entry.id   AF-A0A925MZQ6-F1
#
_cell.length_a   1.000
_cell.length_b   1.000
_cell.length_c   1.000
_cell.angle_alpha   90.00
_cell.angle_beta   90.00
_cell.angle_gamma   90.00
#
_symmetry.space_group_name_H-M   'P 1'
#
loop_
_entity.id
_entity.type
_entity.pdbx_description
1 polymer ?
#
loop_
_entity_poly.entity_id
_entity_poly.type
_entity_poly.pdbx_seq_one_letter_code
_entity_poly.pdbx_strand_id
1 'polypeptide(L)'
;MKLGVDPRDGRVTLTLPPRASARMAFAWAEEKRGWIEAALANGPAPRAIVAGASVPWRGDEVAIGWDPALPRAVRLDGGALRFGGPIESLSSRVIGWMKREALGVLDAETRAIAAVVGVDIGCVGVGDPRARWGSCAANGDIRY
;
A
#
# COMPACT_ATOMS: atom_id res chain seq x y z
N MET A 1 -14.50 -14.28 19.95
CA MET A 1 -14.63 -12.87 19.51
C MET A 1 -13.22 -12.33 19.31
N LYS A 2 -12.97 -11.53 18.28
CA LYS A 2 -11.63 -11.01 17.97
C LYS A 2 -11.71 -9.50 17.80
N LEU A 3 -10.91 -8.77 18.56
CA LEU A 3 -10.72 -7.33 18.42
C LEU A 3 -9.32 -7.10 17.80
N GLY A 4 -9.24 -6.19 16.83
CA GLY A 4 -7.98 -5.82 16.19
C GLY A 4 -8.00 -4.35 15.80
N VAL A 5 -6.82 -3.72 15.80
CA VAL A 5 -6.59 -2.38 15.25
C VAL A 5 -5.67 -2.55 14.05
N ASP A 6 -6.07 -2.03 12.88
CA ASP A 6 -5.20 -1.99 11.70
C ASP A 6 -4.15 -0.88 11.92
N PRO A 7 -2.85 -1.20 11.99
CA PRO A 7 -1.81 -0.22 12.30
C PRO A 7 -1.60 0.83 11.20
N ARG A 8 -2.20 0.65 10.01
CA ARG A 8 -1.98 1.56 8.86
C ARG A 8 -2.97 2.71 8.81
N ASP A 9 -4.23 2.43 9.09
CA ASP A 9 -5.33 3.40 9.03
C ASP A 9 -6.05 3.58 10.37
N GLY A 10 -5.62 2.88 11.42
CA GLY A 10 -6.23 2.93 12.75
C GLY A 10 -7.60 2.27 12.84
N ARG A 11 -8.04 1.51 11.82
CA ARG A 11 -9.37 0.91 11.83
C ARG A 11 -9.49 -0.16 12.92
N VAL A 12 -10.43 0.04 13.85
CA VAL A 12 -10.79 -0.93 14.88
C VAL A 12 -11.83 -1.90 14.32
N THR A 13 -11.54 -3.21 14.34
CA THR A 13 -12.44 -4.26 13.84
C THR A 13 -12.78 -5.25 14.94
N LEU A 14 -14.07 -5.52 15.12
CA LEU A 14 -14.58 -6.54 16.05
C LEU A 14 -15.28 -7.66 15.27
N THR A 15 -14.73 -8.87 15.33
CA THR A 15 -15.28 -10.06 14.68
C THR A 15 -16.03 -10.93 15.68
N LEU A 16 -17.28 -11.29 15.34
CA LEU A 16 -18.22 -12.01 16.19
C LEU A 16 -18.74 -13.28 15.51
N PRO A 17 -19.01 -14.36 16.27
CA PRO A 17 -19.79 -15.49 15.76
C PRO A 17 -21.18 -15.02 15.27
N PRO A 18 -21.79 -15.68 14.27
CA PRO A 18 -23.04 -15.22 13.66
C PRO A 18 -24.22 -15.02 14.63
N ARG A 19 -24.24 -15.74 15.76
CA ARG A 19 -25.31 -15.68 16.77
C ARG A 19 -24.90 -14.97 18.06
N ALA A 20 -23.73 -14.31 18.10
CA ALA A 20 -23.29 -13.59 19.29
C ALA A 20 -24.02 -12.24 19.42
N SER A 21 -24.29 -11.83 20.66
CA SER A 21 -24.94 -10.55 20.94
C SER A 21 -24.01 -9.36 20.62
N ALA A 22 -24.45 -8.49 19.70
CA ALA A 22 -23.74 -7.25 19.41
C ALA A 22 -23.61 -6.35 20.66
N ARG A 23 -24.61 -6.36 21.55
CA ARG A 23 -24.57 -5.58 22.81
C ARG A 23 -23.44 -6.03 23.73
N MET A 24 -23.28 -7.35 23.90
CA MET A 24 -22.18 -7.90 24.70
C MET A 24 -20.82 -7.63 24.03
N ALA A 25 -20.78 -7.68 22.71
CA ALA A 25 -19.59 -7.39 21.94
C ALA A 25 -19.10 -5.95 22.13
N PHE A 26 -20.00 -4.97 22.07
CA PHE A 26 -19.66 -3.57 22.33
C PHE A 26 -19.23 -3.33 23.77
N ALA A 27 -19.91 -3.94 24.76
CA ALA A 27 -19.49 -3.87 26.15
C ALA A 27 -18.07 -4.43 26.35
N TRP A 28 -17.76 -5.57 25.73
CA TRP A 28 -16.42 -6.14 25.77
C TRP A 28 -15.37 -5.28 25.06
N ALA A 29 -15.72 -4.63 23.93
CA ALA A 29 -14.81 -3.69 23.27
C ALA A 29 -14.53 -2.46 24.14
N GLU A 30 -15.54 -1.99 24.88
CA GLU A 30 -15.42 -0.88 25.82
C GLU A 30 -14.49 -1.22 27.00
N GLU A 31 -14.56 -2.45 27.53
CA GLU A 31 -13.59 -2.96 28.53
C GLU A 31 -12.14 -2.99 27.98
N LYS A 32 -11.97 -3.00 26.65
CA LYS A 32 -10.67 -2.97 25.97
C LYS A 32 -10.24 -1.56 25.53
N ARG A 33 -10.98 -0.50 25.90
CA ARG A 33 -10.68 0.89 25.50
C ARG A 33 -9.20 1.26 25.67
N GLY A 34 -8.62 1.03 26.86
CA GLY A 34 -7.22 1.38 27.11
C GLY A 34 -6.23 0.63 26.21
N TRP A 35 -6.54 -0.61 25.83
CA TRP A 35 -5.75 -1.35 24.83
C TRP A 35 -5.93 -0.78 23.43
N ILE A 36 -7.15 -0.40 23.03
CA ILE A 36 -7.43 0.22 21.73
C ILE A 36 -6.67 1.54 21.61
N GLU A 37 -6.74 2.40 22.63
CA GLU A 37 -6.07 3.70 22.68
C GLU A 37 -4.54 3.52 22.59
N ALA A 38 -3.97 2.59 23.35
CA ALA A 38 -2.54 2.27 23.27
C ALA A 38 -2.14 1.72 21.90
N ALA A 39 -2.97 0.85 21.29
CA ALA A 39 -2.71 0.31 19.96
C ALA A 39 -2.77 1.39 18.87
N LEU A 40 -3.70 2.33 18.97
CA LEU A 40 -3.79 3.50 18.07
C LEU A 40 -2.61 4.45 18.25
N ALA A 41 -2.19 4.68 19.49
CA ALA A 41 -1.06 5.56 19.80
C ALA A 41 0.30 4.99 19.36
N ASN A 42 0.45 3.66 19.36
CA ASN A 42 1.68 2.97 18.95
C ASN A 42 1.78 2.71 17.43
N GLY A 43 0.79 3.14 16.64
CA GLY A 43 0.84 3.02 15.18
C GLY A 43 1.98 3.87 14.60
N PRO A 44 2.64 3.42 13.51
CA PRO A 44 3.62 4.26 12.82
C PRO A 44 2.94 5.53 12.33
N ALA A 45 3.61 6.68 12.49
CA ALA A 45 3.09 7.94 11.98
C ALA A 45 2.90 7.85 10.46
N PRO A 46 1.73 8.25 9.92
CA PRO A 46 1.51 8.26 8.48
C PRO A 46 2.55 9.15 7.79
N ARG A 47 3.25 8.59 6.80
CA ARG A 47 4.18 9.38 5.99
C ARG A 47 3.40 10.09 4.89
N ALA A 48 3.21 11.40 5.04
CA ALA A 48 2.50 12.19 4.06
C ALA A 48 3.28 12.25 2.73
N ILE A 49 2.60 11.96 1.62
CA ILE A 49 3.14 12.10 0.27
C ILE A 49 2.76 13.50 -0.23
N VAL A 50 3.63 14.47 0.04
CA VAL A 50 3.43 15.89 -0.26
C VAL A 50 4.69 16.49 -0.92
N ALA A 51 4.56 17.64 -1.56
CA ALA A 51 5.70 18.34 -2.17
C ALA A 51 6.79 18.62 -1.14
N GLY A 52 8.05 18.38 -1.52
CA GLY A 52 9.23 18.56 -0.67
C GLY A 52 9.48 17.44 0.34
N ALA A 53 8.51 16.55 0.59
CA ALA A 53 8.75 15.34 1.41
C ALA A 53 9.60 14.32 0.64
N SER A 54 10.09 13.30 1.34
CA SER A 54 10.77 12.15 0.74
C SER A 54 9.95 10.87 0.89
N VAL A 55 10.08 9.96 -0.07
CA VAL A 55 9.49 8.62 -0.06
C VAL A 55 10.56 7.57 -0.28
N PRO A 56 10.43 6.39 0.35
CA PRO A 56 11.35 5.29 0.11
C PRO A 56 11.14 4.74 -1.30
N TRP A 57 12.21 4.58 -2.05
CA TRP A 57 12.21 4.04 -3.40
C TRP A 57 13.46 3.20 -3.62
N ARG A 58 13.28 1.89 -3.83
CA ARG A 58 14.36 0.92 -4.12
C ARG A 58 15.53 0.93 -3.11
N GLY A 59 15.21 1.16 -1.83
CA GLY A 59 16.20 1.17 -0.74
C GLY A 59 16.73 2.57 -0.40
N ASP A 60 16.47 3.56 -1.24
CA ASP A 60 16.89 4.95 -1.02
C ASP A 60 15.71 5.86 -0.64
N GLU A 61 16.02 7.02 -0.07
CA GLU A 61 15.04 8.09 0.17
C GLU A 61 15.06 9.06 -1.02
N VAL A 62 13.92 9.21 -1.70
CA VAL A 62 13.79 10.04 -2.90
C VAL A 62 12.86 11.21 -2.61
N ALA A 63 13.36 12.42 -2.86
CA ALA A 63 12.59 13.65 -2.66
C ALA A 63 11.46 13.81 -3.70
N ILE A 64 10.33 14.35 -3.26
CA ILE A 64 9.21 14.73 -4.13
C ILE A 64 9.42 16.18 -4.57
N GLY A 65 10.13 16.36 -5.68
CA GLY A 65 10.39 17.64 -6.34
C GLY A 65 9.22 18.07 -7.21
N TRP A 66 8.12 18.48 -6.58
CA TRP A 66 6.98 19.05 -7.31
C TRP A 66 7.19 20.54 -7.62
N ASP A 67 6.93 20.94 -8.86
CA ASP A 67 6.96 22.33 -9.31
C ASP A 67 5.85 22.53 -10.36
N PRO A 68 4.92 23.49 -10.19
CA PRO A 68 3.81 23.70 -11.11
C PRO A 68 4.26 24.03 -12.56
N ALA A 69 5.49 24.49 -12.77
CA ALA A 69 6.04 24.77 -14.09
C ALA A 69 6.49 23.50 -14.86
N LEU A 70 6.63 22.36 -14.18
CA LEU A 70 7.06 21.11 -14.79
C LEU A 70 5.91 20.33 -15.47
N PRO A 71 6.23 19.42 -16.42
CA PRO A 71 5.25 18.51 -17.00
C PRO A 71 4.56 17.63 -15.95
N ARG A 72 3.34 17.18 -16.24
CA ARG A 72 2.54 16.34 -15.33
C ARG A 72 3.12 14.94 -15.09
N ALA A 73 3.96 14.46 -16.00
CA ALA A 73 4.53 13.12 -15.94
C ALA A 73 5.60 13.04 -14.83
N VAL A 74 5.39 12.13 -13.87
CA VAL A 74 6.37 11.81 -12.84
C VAL A 74 7.58 11.13 -13.47
N ARG A 75 8.77 11.67 -13.20
CA ARG A 75 10.04 11.10 -13.62
C ARG A 75 10.99 11.10 -12.43
N LEU A 76 11.80 10.05 -12.33
CA LEU A 76 12.95 10.03 -11.44
C LEU A 76 14.12 10.68 -12.16
N ASP A 77 14.62 11.79 -11.64
CA ASP A 77 15.71 12.55 -12.22
C ASP A 77 16.60 13.13 -11.11
N GLY A 78 17.91 12.85 -11.18
CA GLY A 78 18.88 13.28 -10.18
C GLY A 78 18.55 12.85 -8.74
N GLY A 79 17.93 11.68 -8.55
CA GLY A 79 17.54 11.17 -7.23
C GLY A 79 16.27 11.81 -6.63
N ALA A 80 15.49 12.52 -7.43
CA ALA A 80 14.21 13.10 -7.01
C ALA A 80 13.09 12.77 -8.02
N LEU A 81 11.86 12.66 -7.52
CA LEU A 81 10.66 12.61 -8.36
C LEU A 81 10.32 14.03 -8.81
N ARG A 82 10.49 14.33 -10.10
CA ARG A 82 10.20 15.64 -10.69
C ARG A 82 8.95 15.62 -11.54
N PHE A 83 8.01 16.51 -11.24
CA PHE A 83 6.75 16.70 -11.98
C PHE A 83 6.00 17.95 -11.53
N GLY A 84 5.07 18.43 -12.36
CA GLY A 84 4.16 19.54 -12.03
C GLY A 84 2.70 19.11 -12.04
N GLY A 85 1.80 19.99 -12.46
CA GLY A 85 0.35 19.75 -12.45
C GLY A 85 -0.31 19.87 -11.06
N PRO A 86 -1.62 19.58 -10.94
CA PRO A 86 -2.42 19.93 -9.75
C PRO A 86 -1.89 19.29 -8.46
N ILE A 87 -1.71 20.11 -7.42
CA ILE A 87 -1.13 19.69 -6.12
C ILE A 87 -2.03 18.67 -5.41
N GLU A 88 -3.33 18.75 -5.61
CA GLU A 88 -4.36 17.86 -5.04
C GLU A 88 -4.20 16.42 -5.51
N SER A 89 -3.63 16.23 -6.70
CA SER A 89 -3.36 14.93 -7.30
C SER A 89 -1.93 14.45 -7.11
N LEU A 90 -1.10 15.16 -6.33
CA LEU A 90 0.32 14.84 -6.16
C LEU A 90 0.51 13.42 -5.61
N SER A 91 -0.15 13.09 -4.50
CA SER A 91 0.02 11.81 -3.81
C SER A 91 -0.36 10.61 -4.70
N SER A 92 -1.53 10.66 -5.33
CA SER A 92 -2.02 9.58 -6.19
C SER A 92 -1.13 9.37 -7.43
N ARG A 93 -0.51 10.44 -7.94
CA ARG A 93 0.41 10.35 -9.07
C ARG A 93 1.76 9.77 -8.69
N VAL A 94 2.30 10.11 -7.51
CA VAL A 94 3.51 9.47 -6.97
C VAL A 94 3.27 7.97 -6.79
N ILE A 95 2.19 7.59 -6.10
CA ILE A 95 1.81 6.17 -5.91
C ILE A 95 1.63 5.47 -7.26
N GLY A 96 0.90 6.09 -8.19
CA GLY A 96 0.65 5.53 -9.52
C GLY A 96 1.94 5.34 -10.32
N TRP A 97 2.89 6.26 -10.22
CA TRP A 97 4.21 6.11 -10.83
C TRP A 97 4.99 4.96 -10.19
N MET A 98 5.09 4.90 -8.86
CA MET A 98 5.77 3.80 -8.15
C MET A 98 5.20 2.44 -8.52
N LYS A 99 3.86 2.32 -8.62
CA LYS A 99 3.19 1.08 -9.04
C LYS A 99 3.50 0.69 -10.48
N ARG A 100 3.58 1.64 -11.41
CA ARG A 100 3.95 1.37 -12.81
C ARG A 100 5.39 0.89 -12.94
N GLU A 101 6.31 1.57 -12.25
CA GLU A 101 7.73 1.19 -12.21
C GLU A 101 7.92 -0.20 -11.59
N ALA A 102 7.20 -0.49 -10.49
CA ALA A 102 7.21 -1.81 -9.87
C ALA A 102 6.62 -2.88 -10.81
N LEU A 103 5.51 -2.59 -11.48
CA LEU A 103 4.88 -3.51 -12.43
C LEU A 103 5.82 -3.88 -13.58
N GLY A 104 6.56 -2.91 -14.12
CA GLY A 104 7.51 -3.16 -15.22
C GLY A 104 8.61 -4.15 -14.82
N VAL A 105 9.14 -4.03 -13.61
CA VAL A 105 10.16 -4.98 -13.09
C VAL A 105 9.52 -6.34 -12.80
N LEU A 106 8.44 -6.35 -12.03
CA LEU A 106 7.81 -7.59 -11.56
C LEU A 106 7.25 -8.42 -12.70
N ASP A 107 6.63 -7.81 -13.72
CA ASP A 107 6.14 -8.55 -14.90
C ASP A 107 7.30 -9.20 -15.67
N ALA A 108 8.37 -8.46 -15.92
CA ALA A 108 9.55 -8.98 -16.62
C ALA A 108 10.19 -10.15 -15.87
N GLU A 109 10.43 -10.02 -14.56
CA GLU A 109 11.03 -11.08 -13.74
C GLU A 109 10.13 -12.31 -13.62
N THR A 110 8.82 -12.10 -13.42
CA THR A 110 7.83 -13.18 -13.35
C THR A 110 7.87 -14.01 -14.62
N ARG A 111 7.82 -13.35 -15.79
CA ARG A 111 7.83 -14.04 -17.09
C ARG A 111 9.14 -14.76 -17.35
N ALA A 112 10.28 -14.18 -16.95
CA ALA A 112 11.57 -14.84 -17.07
C ALA A 112 11.61 -16.15 -16.26
N ILE A 113 11.13 -16.13 -15.02
CA ILE A 113 11.06 -17.32 -14.16
C ILE A 113 10.07 -18.34 -14.72
N ALA A 114 8.90 -17.89 -15.17
CA ALA A 114 7.87 -18.74 -15.75
C ALA A 114 8.38 -19.52 -16.98
N ALA A 115 9.16 -18.85 -17.84
CA ALA A 115 9.80 -19.49 -19.00
C ALA A 115 10.80 -20.58 -18.59
N VAL A 116 11.54 -20.40 -17.49
CA VAL A 116 12.48 -21.42 -16.98
C VAL A 116 11.73 -22.65 -16.44
N VAL A 117 10.60 -22.44 -15.78
CA VAL A 117 9.80 -23.52 -15.15
C VAL A 117 8.83 -24.17 -16.14
N GLY A 118 8.56 -23.54 -17.28
CA GLY A 118 7.64 -24.05 -18.31
C GLY A 118 6.17 -23.85 -17.96
N VAL A 119 5.84 -22.72 -17.33
CA VAL A 119 4.45 -22.34 -17.00
C VAL A 119 4.05 -21.04 -17.69
N ASP A 120 2.77 -20.91 -18.03
CA ASP A 120 2.23 -19.70 -18.65
C ASP A 120 1.74 -18.69 -17.59
N ILE A 121 1.94 -17.41 -17.88
CA ILE A 121 1.47 -16.29 -17.04
C ILE A 121 0.33 -15.57 -17.75
N GLY A 122 -0.81 -15.45 -17.08
CA GLY A 122 -1.98 -14.69 -17.54
C GLY A 122 -1.69 -13.19 -17.47
N CYS A 123 -1.92 -12.58 -16.30
CA CYS A 123 -1.52 -11.21 -16.03
C CYS A 123 -0.63 -11.07 -14.79
N VAL A 124 0.14 -9.98 -14.76
CA VAL A 124 0.85 -9.52 -13.56
C VAL A 124 0.26 -8.18 -13.15
N GLY A 125 0.00 -8.01 -11.85
CA GLY A 125 -0.54 -6.77 -11.30
C GLY A 125 0.10 -6.39 -9.98
N VAL A 126 0.16 -5.08 -9.69
CA VAL A 126 0.63 -4.54 -8.41
C VAL A 126 -0.53 -3.90 -7.66
N GLY A 127 -0.84 -4.44 -6.49
CA GLY A 127 -1.96 -4.07 -5.64
C GLY A 127 -1.56 -3.21 -4.45
N ASP A 128 -2.35 -3.36 -3.40
CA ASP A 128 -2.09 -2.86 -2.04
C ASP A 128 -2.55 -3.97 -1.08
N PRO A 129 -1.83 -5.11 -1.06
CA PRO A 129 -2.29 -6.27 -0.33
C PRO A 129 -2.12 -6.07 1.18
N ARG A 130 -3.07 -6.58 1.96
CA ARG A 130 -3.14 -6.31 3.41
C ARG A 130 -2.48 -7.38 4.29
N ALA A 131 -2.60 -8.64 3.89
CA ALA A 131 -2.24 -9.79 4.74
C ALA A 131 -1.13 -10.68 4.14
N ARG A 132 -0.75 -10.41 2.89
CA ARG A 132 0.20 -11.20 2.10
C ARG A 132 0.95 -10.28 1.16
N TRP A 133 2.11 -10.70 0.68
CA TRP A 133 2.88 -9.94 -0.31
C TRP A 133 2.43 -10.18 -1.75
N GLY A 134 1.53 -11.14 -1.96
CA GLY A 134 0.95 -11.41 -3.26
C GLY A 134 0.12 -12.68 -3.30
N SER A 135 -0.36 -13.04 -4.48
CA SER A 135 -1.12 -14.26 -4.76
C SER A 135 -0.90 -14.74 -6.19
N CYS A 136 -0.96 -16.06 -6.38
CA CYS A 136 -1.05 -16.72 -7.68
C CYS A 136 -2.41 -17.41 -7.78
N ALA A 137 -3.10 -17.21 -8.90
CA ALA A 137 -4.38 -17.85 -9.20
C ALA A 137 -4.20 -19.01 -10.19
N ALA A 138 -5.14 -19.96 -10.16
CA ALA A 138 -5.07 -21.16 -11.00
C ALA A 138 -5.09 -20.87 -12.52
N ASN A 139 -5.56 -19.69 -12.92
CA ASN A 139 -5.54 -19.22 -14.31
C ASN A 139 -4.22 -18.53 -14.71
N GLY A 140 -3.18 -18.57 -13.86
CA GLY A 140 -1.88 -17.97 -14.14
C GLY A 140 -1.77 -16.48 -13.80
N ASP A 141 -2.79 -15.88 -13.17
CA ASP A 141 -2.71 -14.48 -12.73
C ASP A 141 -1.85 -14.35 -11.47
N ILE A 142 -0.87 -13.45 -11.54
CA ILE A 142 0.00 -13.07 -10.42
C ILE A 142 -0.36 -11.67 -9.95
N ARG A 143 -0.59 -11.52 -8.66
CA ARG A 143 -0.84 -10.23 -8.03
C ARG A 143 0.13 -10.01 -6.89
N TYR A 144 0.97 -9.00 -7.03
CA TYR A 144 1.80 -8.44 -5.96
C TYR A 144 1.03 -7.41 -5.14
#